data_AF-I3ZRQ5-F1
#
_entry.id   AF-I3ZRQ5-F1
#
_cell.length_a   1.000
_cell.length_b   1.000
_cell.length_c   1.000
_cell.angle_alpha   90.00
_cell.angle_beta   90.00
_cell.angle_gamma   90.00
#
_symmetry.space_group_name_H-M   'P 1'
#
loop_
_entity.id
_entity.type
_entity.pdbx_description
1 polymer ?
#
loop_
_entity_poly.entity_id
_entity_poly.type
_entity_poly.pdbx_seq_one_letter_code
_entity_poly.pdbx_strand_id
1 'polypeptide(L)'
;MAFLSFGSKRDKIKKMIEEEKFDEILKMAVKDKKALQALIELLDDSNPGIVGDALLLLSNVLEINPNSTRSHITPELFQKLMALMERKNPYVRENAMLLSYKIIKSFPEVASQHRDWIVEGVRRGLTEGNKDQKGFLLMVIGELGLKELRPMVEELVSVEDKVILPFEGKKWVPLGDIAKEVLEKLS
;
A
#
# COMPACT_ATOMS: atom_id res chain seq x y z
N MET A 1 35.37 -2.53 -9.16
CA MET A 1 34.04 -2.72 -9.78
C MET A 1 33.15 -1.56 -9.37
N ALA A 2 32.51 -0.91 -10.33
CA ALA A 2 31.81 0.36 -10.15
C ALA A 2 30.52 0.20 -9.32
N PHE A 3 30.51 0.75 -8.11
CA PHE A 3 29.26 1.02 -7.39
C PHE A 3 28.60 2.24 -8.06
N LEU A 4 27.59 1.91 -8.84
CA LEU A 4 26.69 2.75 -9.61
C LEU A 4 26.24 4.01 -8.85
N SER A 5 26.21 5.14 -9.56
CA SER A 5 25.79 6.46 -9.07
C SER A 5 24.28 6.57 -8.82
N PHE A 6 23.71 5.70 -7.98
CA PHE A 6 22.28 5.64 -7.69
C PHE A 6 21.79 6.79 -6.80
N GLY A 7 22.63 7.31 -5.90
CA GLY A 7 22.30 8.49 -5.09
C GLY A 7 21.86 9.70 -5.93
N SER A 8 22.47 9.89 -7.10
CA SER A 8 22.17 11.05 -7.97
C SER A 8 20.72 11.13 -8.45
N LYS A 9 20.05 9.99 -8.70
CA LYS A 9 18.67 9.99 -9.21
C LYS A 9 17.66 10.10 -8.07
N ARG A 10 17.91 9.41 -6.95
CA ARG A 10 17.16 9.53 -5.71
C ARG A 10 17.16 10.97 -5.21
N ASP A 11 18.33 11.59 -5.11
CA ASP A 11 18.48 12.97 -4.64
C ASP A 11 17.85 13.98 -5.60
N LYS A 12 17.96 13.73 -6.92
CA LYS A 12 17.26 14.53 -7.92
C LYS A 12 15.74 14.47 -7.73
N ILE A 13 15.16 13.29 -7.58
CA ILE A 13 13.71 13.14 -7.40
C ILE A 13 13.28 13.73 -6.06
N LYS A 14 14.06 13.54 -4.99
CA LYS A 14 13.81 14.18 -3.70
C LYS A 14 13.73 15.69 -3.83
N LYS A 15 14.73 16.31 -4.47
CA LYS A 15 14.73 17.75 -4.73
C LYS A 15 13.53 18.19 -5.58
N MET A 16 13.14 17.40 -6.56
CA MET A 16 11.95 17.70 -7.37
C MET A 16 10.65 17.61 -6.54
N ILE A 17 10.56 16.69 -5.56
CA ILE A 17 9.44 16.65 -4.60
C ILE A 17 9.43 17.91 -3.74
N GLU A 18 10.59 18.32 -3.22
CA GLU A 18 10.73 19.55 -2.42
C GLU A 18 10.37 20.82 -3.23
N GLU A 19 10.54 20.78 -4.55
CA GLU A 19 10.16 21.84 -5.50
C GLU A 19 8.73 21.66 -6.07
N GLU A 20 7.95 20.70 -5.56
CA GLU A 20 6.57 20.39 -5.97
C GLU A 20 6.42 20.04 -7.47
N LYS A 21 7.47 19.53 -8.12
CA LYS A 21 7.49 19.16 -9.54
C LYS A 21 6.89 17.79 -9.83
N PHE A 22 5.73 17.50 -9.25
CA PHE A 22 5.11 16.16 -9.29
C PHE A 22 4.84 15.66 -10.69
N ASP A 23 4.31 16.50 -11.59
CA ASP A 23 4.02 16.12 -12.97
C ASP A 23 5.26 15.70 -13.76
N GLU A 24 6.39 16.36 -13.52
CA GLU A 24 7.66 16.01 -14.14
C GLU A 24 8.16 14.66 -13.62
N ILE A 25 8.07 14.43 -12.30
CA ILE A 25 8.45 13.16 -11.69
C ILE A 25 7.59 12.03 -12.25
N LEU A 26 6.27 12.21 -12.37
CA LEU A 26 5.36 11.21 -12.94
C LEU A 26 5.74 10.88 -14.39
N LYS A 27 5.93 11.91 -15.24
CA LYS A 27 6.34 11.71 -16.64
C LYS A 27 7.67 10.95 -16.74
N MET A 28 8.60 11.21 -15.83
CA MET A 28 9.87 10.50 -15.76
C MET A 28 9.68 9.05 -15.30
N ALA A 29 8.98 8.82 -14.19
CA ALA A 29 8.82 7.51 -13.58
C ALA A 29 8.04 6.52 -14.45
N VAL A 30 7.08 7.01 -15.26
CA VAL A 30 6.34 6.18 -16.23
C VAL A 30 7.24 5.66 -17.36
N LYS A 31 8.33 6.36 -17.69
CA LYS A 31 9.21 6.05 -18.84
C LYS A 31 10.56 5.46 -18.43
N ASP A 32 11.06 5.79 -17.24
CA ASP A 32 12.39 5.46 -16.77
C ASP A 32 12.33 4.61 -15.50
N LYS A 33 12.70 3.33 -15.64
CA LYS A 33 12.77 2.37 -14.52
C LYS A 33 13.67 2.84 -13.38
N LYS A 34 14.71 3.65 -13.67
CA LYS A 34 15.57 4.21 -12.61
C LYS A 34 14.88 5.31 -11.83
N ALA A 35 13.99 6.09 -12.47
CA ALA A 35 13.17 7.07 -11.78
C ALA A 35 12.12 6.40 -10.89
N LEU A 36 11.50 5.32 -11.38
CA LEU A 36 10.59 4.50 -10.57
C LEU A 36 11.32 3.87 -9.36
N GLN A 37 12.50 3.28 -9.58
CA GLN A 37 13.30 2.71 -8.50
C GLN A 37 13.69 3.76 -7.44
N ALA A 38 14.08 4.96 -7.87
CA ALA A 38 14.39 6.05 -6.96
C ALA A 38 13.17 6.49 -6.11
N LEU A 39 11.94 6.44 -6.65
CA LEU A 39 10.74 6.65 -5.83
C LEU A 39 10.57 5.57 -4.75
N ILE A 40 10.87 4.31 -5.07
CA ILE A 40 10.84 3.20 -4.10
C ILE A 40 11.92 3.38 -3.02
N GLU A 41 13.10 3.85 -3.38
CA GLU A 41 14.18 4.16 -2.43
C GLU A 41 13.84 5.34 -1.50
N LEU A 42 13.00 6.29 -1.95
CA LEU A 42 12.54 7.40 -1.11
C LEU A 42 11.55 6.97 -0.03
N LEU A 43 11.02 5.74 -0.08
CA LEU A 43 10.24 5.17 1.01
C LEU A 43 11.06 4.94 2.29
N ASP A 44 12.40 4.95 2.19
CA ASP A 44 13.31 4.90 3.33
C ASP A 44 13.79 6.29 3.79
N ASP A 45 13.24 7.38 3.24
CA ASP A 45 13.65 8.72 3.65
C ASP A 45 13.22 9.02 5.10
N SER A 46 14.07 9.75 5.82
CA SER A 46 13.79 10.19 7.18
C SER A 46 12.64 11.20 7.27
N ASN A 47 12.38 11.95 6.19
CA ASN A 47 11.31 12.94 6.15
C ASN A 47 9.98 12.27 5.77
N PRO A 48 8.97 12.26 6.66
CA PRO A 48 7.68 11.64 6.37
C PRO A 48 6.91 12.31 5.22
N GLY A 49 7.15 13.61 4.95
CA GLY A 49 6.56 14.28 3.78
C GLY A 49 7.06 13.65 2.48
N ILE A 50 8.38 13.49 2.34
CA ILE A 50 9.00 12.84 1.18
C ILE A 50 8.51 11.41 0.99
N VAL A 51 8.41 10.64 2.08
CA VAL A 51 7.87 9.27 2.03
C VAL A 51 6.41 9.28 1.55
N GLY A 52 5.59 10.17 2.08
CA GLY A 52 4.19 10.30 1.69
C GLY A 52 4.01 10.70 0.22
N ASP A 53 4.78 11.68 -0.26
CA ASP A 53 4.75 12.12 -1.66
C ASP A 53 5.24 11.01 -2.60
N ALA A 54 6.28 10.27 -2.20
CA ALA A 54 6.77 9.12 -2.97
C ALA A 54 5.71 8.02 -3.08
N LEU A 55 4.99 7.69 -2.00
CA LEU A 55 3.88 6.73 -2.02
C LEU A 55 2.74 7.18 -2.94
N LEU A 56 2.40 8.47 -2.92
CA LEU A 56 1.37 9.05 -3.79
C LEU A 56 1.80 8.97 -5.26
N LEU A 57 3.04 9.39 -5.57
CA LEU A 57 3.60 9.32 -6.92
C LEU A 57 3.65 7.88 -7.43
N LEU A 58 4.08 6.93 -6.61
CA LEU A 58 4.05 5.50 -6.96
C LEU A 58 2.63 5.01 -7.25
N SER A 59 1.64 5.41 -6.44
CA SER A 59 0.23 5.09 -6.67
C SER A 59 -0.30 5.62 -8.00
N ASN A 60 0.20 6.78 -8.44
CA ASN A 60 -0.18 7.40 -9.71
C ASN A 60 0.55 6.73 -10.89
N VAL A 61 1.83 6.40 -10.75
CA VAL A 61 2.58 5.68 -11.79
C VAL A 61 1.98 4.30 -12.05
N LEU A 62 1.59 3.60 -10.97
CA LEU A 62 0.90 2.30 -11.03
C LEU A 62 -0.40 2.38 -11.83
N GLU A 63 -1.17 3.46 -11.67
CA GLU A 63 -2.43 3.68 -12.38
C GLU A 63 -2.22 4.00 -13.86
N ILE A 64 -1.20 4.82 -14.17
CA ILE A 64 -0.89 5.22 -15.54
C ILE A 64 -0.25 4.08 -16.35
N ASN A 65 0.66 3.31 -15.74
CA ASN A 65 1.43 2.27 -16.44
C ASN A 65 1.66 1.01 -15.57
N PRO A 66 0.60 0.23 -15.28
CA PRO A 66 0.68 -0.94 -14.40
C PRO A 66 1.73 -1.98 -14.85
N ASN A 67 1.85 -2.22 -16.15
CA ASN A 67 2.76 -3.23 -16.68
C ASN A 67 4.22 -2.89 -16.41
N SER A 68 4.58 -1.60 -16.43
CA SER A 68 5.95 -1.15 -16.14
C SER A 68 6.31 -1.24 -14.66
N THR A 69 5.33 -1.11 -13.77
CA THR A 69 5.52 -1.19 -12.33
C THR A 69 5.59 -2.63 -11.84
N ARG A 70 5.01 -3.59 -12.59
CA ARG A 70 4.95 -5.01 -12.20
C ARG A 70 6.29 -5.59 -11.77
N SER A 71 7.37 -5.32 -12.50
CA SER A 71 8.71 -5.85 -12.16
C SER A 71 9.33 -5.26 -10.90
N HIS A 72 8.76 -4.18 -10.37
CA HIS A 72 9.20 -3.52 -9.14
C HIS A 72 8.31 -3.87 -7.93
N ILE A 73 7.22 -4.62 -8.16
CA ILE A 73 6.36 -5.11 -7.09
C ILE A 73 6.98 -6.40 -6.57
N THR A 74 7.79 -6.26 -5.53
CA THR A 74 8.49 -7.36 -4.89
C THR A 74 7.91 -7.62 -3.49
N PRO A 75 8.11 -8.81 -2.91
CA PRO A 75 7.74 -9.07 -1.51
C PRO A 75 8.35 -8.05 -0.53
N GLU A 76 9.57 -7.55 -0.78
CA GLU A 76 10.21 -6.53 0.06
C GLU A 76 9.46 -5.19 0.01
N LEU A 77 8.94 -4.81 -1.17
CA LEU A 77 8.09 -3.63 -1.28
C LEU A 77 6.80 -3.80 -0.46
N PHE A 78 6.16 -4.96 -0.54
CA PHE A 78 4.97 -5.25 0.27
C PHE A 78 5.26 -5.19 1.77
N GLN A 79 6.35 -5.81 2.24
CA GLN A 79 6.78 -5.73 3.63
C GLN A 79 6.99 -4.28 4.08
N LYS A 80 7.64 -3.49 3.22
CA LYS A 80 7.84 -2.06 3.47
C LYS A 80 6.52 -1.32 3.58
N LEU A 81 5.57 -1.57 2.67
CA LEU A 81 4.26 -0.93 2.71
C LEU A 81 3.49 -1.30 3.98
N MET A 82 3.53 -2.57 4.41
CA MET A 82 2.95 -3.01 5.68
C MET A 82 3.56 -2.25 6.88
N ALA A 83 4.88 -2.13 6.93
CA ALA A 83 5.55 -1.36 7.97
C ALA A 83 5.20 0.15 7.92
N LEU A 84 5.03 0.73 6.74
CA LEU A 84 4.62 2.12 6.57
C LEU A 84 3.18 2.38 7.03
N MET A 85 2.29 1.39 6.94
CA MET A 85 0.93 1.48 7.47
C MET A 85 0.85 1.48 9.01
N GLU A 86 1.93 1.05 9.68
CA GLU A 86 2.05 1.11 11.14
C GLU A 86 2.61 2.47 11.62
N ARG A 87 3.05 3.36 10.71
CA ARG A 87 3.58 4.69 11.08
C ARG A 87 2.52 5.58 11.70
N LYS A 88 2.94 6.40 12.67
CA LYS A 88 2.08 7.41 13.33
C LYS A 88 1.62 8.52 12.39
N ASN A 89 2.42 8.84 11.36
CA ASN A 89 2.10 9.91 10.41
C ASN A 89 0.93 9.46 9.51
N PRO A 90 -0.24 10.14 9.56
CA PRO A 90 -1.41 9.73 8.78
C PRO A 90 -1.20 9.78 7.28
N TYR A 91 -0.47 10.79 6.78
CA TYR A 91 -0.19 10.95 5.34
C TYR A 91 0.60 9.78 4.77
N VAL A 92 1.64 9.33 5.49
CA VAL A 92 2.39 8.12 5.12
C VAL A 92 1.51 6.88 5.20
N ARG A 93 0.78 6.70 6.30
CA ARG A 93 -0.07 5.53 6.53
C ARG A 93 -1.14 5.38 5.44
N GLU A 94 -1.86 6.45 5.14
CA GLU A 94 -2.96 6.45 4.18
C GLU A 94 -2.46 6.23 2.75
N ASN A 95 -1.35 6.86 2.35
CA ASN A 95 -0.77 6.61 1.03
C ASN A 95 -0.18 5.20 0.92
N ALA A 96 0.32 4.62 2.01
CA ALA A 96 0.77 3.22 2.04
C ALA A 96 -0.42 2.24 1.89
N MET A 97 -1.55 2.51 2.55
CA MET A 97 -2.80 1.76 2.36
C MET A 97 -3.28 1.87 0.91
N LEU A 98 -3.26 3.08 0.34
CA LEU A 98 -3.67 3.33 -1.04
C LEU A 98 -2.82 2.53 -2.04
N LEU A 99 -1.50 2.66 -1.96
CA LEU A 99 -0.58 1.94 -2.84
C LEU A 99 -0.74 0.42 -2.70
N SER A 100 -0.80 -0.09 -1.46
CA SER A 100 -0.96 -1.52 -1.18
C SER A 100 -2.24 -2.06 -1.82
N TYR A 101 -3.36 -1.35 -1.64
CA TYR A 101 -4.64 -1.74 -2.22
C TYR A 101 -4.61 -1.76 -3.75
N LYS A 102 -4.04 -0.72 -4.37
CA LYS A 102 -3.89 -0.67 -5.84
C LYS A 102 -3.03 -1.83 -6.34
N ILE A 103 -1.92 -2.15 -5.67
CA ILE A 103 -1.07 -3.27 -6.04
C ILE A 103 -1.85 -4.59 -5.96
N ILE A 104 -2.56 -4.84 -4.85
CA ILE A 104 -3.34 -6.06 -4.65
C ILE A 104 -4.40 -6.23 -5.74
N LYS A 105 -5.11 -5.14 -6.08
CA LYS A 105 -6.15 -5.16 -7.10
C LYS A 105 -5.57 -5.35 -8.51
N SER A 106 -4.42 -4.76 -8.81
CA SER A 106 -3.80 -4.84 -10.14
C SER A 106 -2.98 -6.10 -10.37
N PHE A 107 -2.44 -6.71 -9.30
CA PHE A 107 -1.54 -7.88 -9.36
C PHE A 107 -1.83 -8.90 -8.25
N PRO A 108 -3.05 -9.45 -8.18
CA PRO A 108 -3.43 -10.41 -7.13
C PRO A 108 -2.56 -11.67 -7.15
N GLU A 109 -2.00 -12.05 -8.30
CA GLU A 109 -1.09 -13.17 -8.46
C GLU A 109 0.25 -12.94 -7.73
N VAL A 110 0.74 -11.69 -7.69
CA VAL A 110 1.99 -11.36 -7.01
C VAL A 110 1.79 -11.40 -5.50
N ALA A 111 0.66 -10.90 -5.02
CA ALA A 111 0.28 -11.05 -3.62
C ALA A 111 0.11 -12.54 -3.24
N SER A 112 -0.54 -13.33 -4.11
CA SER A 112 -0.78 -14.76 -3.86
C SER A 112 0.50 -15.59 -3.75
N GLN A 113 1.59 -15.21 -4.43
CA GLN A 113 2.90 -15.87 -4.29
C GLN A 113 3.49 -15.74 -2.88
N HIS A 114 2.99 -14.81 -2.08
CA HIS A 114 3.43 -14.53 -0.72
C HIS A 114 2.32 -14.71 0.32
N ARG A 115 1.34 -15.59 0.01
CA ARG A 115 0.13 -15.80 0.79
C ARG A 115 0.42 -16.03 2.28
N ASP A 116 1.32 -16.96 2.64
CA ASP A 116 1.59 -17.31 4.04
C ASP A 116 2.04 -16.10 4.87
N TRP A 117 2.96 -15.31 4.32
CA TRP A 117 3.46 -14.10 4.96
C TRP A 117 2.37 -13.01 5.06
N ILE A 118 1.57 -12.83 4.00
CA ILE A 118 0.44 -11.89 4.02
C ILE A 118 -0.57 -12.30 5.10
N VAL A 119 -0.91 -13.59 5.18
CA VAL A 119 -1.85 -14.13 6.17
C VAL A 119 -1.36 -13.86 7.58
N GLU A 120 -0.07 -14.07 7.85
CA GLU A 120 0.52 -13.77 9.16
C GLU A 120 0.45 -12.26 9.48
N GLY A 121 0.84 -11.41 8.53
CA GLY A 121 0.80 -9.96 8.69
C GLY A 121 -0.62 -9.43 8.90
N VAL A 122 -1.58 -9.94 8.14
CA VAL A 122 -3.00 -9.61 8.27
C VAL A 122 -3.55 -10.09 9.61
N ARG A 123 -3.23 -11.32 10.04
CA ARG A 123 -3.64 -11.86 11.35
C ARG A 123 -3.14 -11.00 12.50
N ARG A 124 -1.87 -10.60 12.47
CA ARG A 124 -1.29 -9.69 13.47
C ARG A 124 -2.02 -8.35 13.45
N GLY A 125 -2.21 -7.76 12.28
CA GLY A 125 -2.86 -6.46 12.14
C GLY A 125 -4.36 -6.46 12.51
N LEU A 126 -5.10 -7.56 12.30
CA LEU A 126 -6.47 -7.68 12.79
C LEU A 126 -6.55 -7.78 14.31
N THR A 127 -5.51 -8.32 14.96
CA THR A 127 -5.42 -8.41 16.43
C THR A 127 -5.02 -7.06 17.03
N GLU A 128 -3.90 -6.50 16.57
CA GLU A 128 -3.19 -5.39 17.20
C GLU A 128 -3.51 -4.02 16.59
N GLY A 129 -4.00 -3.99 15.34
CA GLY A 129 -4.21 -2.77 14.59
C GLY A 129 -5.36 -1.92 15.14
N ASN A 130 -5.33 -0.62 14.85
CA ASN A 130 -6.45 0.26 15.10
C ASN A 130 -7.61 -0.03 14.12
N LYS A 131 -8.79 0.54 14.39
CA LYS A 131 -9.99 0.30 13.57
C LYS A 131 -9.80 0.55 12.07
N ASP A 132 -9.08 1.58 11.67
CA ASP A 132 -8.85 1.91 10.25
C ASP A 132 -7.91 0.89 9.60
N GLN A 133 -6.88 0.46 10.34
CA GLN A 133 -6.01 -0.63 9.91
C GLN A 133 -6.79 -1.94 9.77
N LYS A 134 -7.64 -2.30 10.75
CA LYS A 134 -8.49 -3.48 10.65
C LYS A 134 -9.43 -3.40 9.44
N GLY A 135 -10.04 -2.24 9.21
CA GLY A 135 -10.89 -1.99 8.04
C GLY A 135 -10.15 -2.17 6.72
N PHE A 136 -8.92 -1.67 6.62
CA PHE A 136 -8.07 -1.91 5.45
C PHE A 136 -7.73 -3.39 5.27
N LEU A 137 -7.35 -4.08 6.35
CA LEU A 137 -6.96 -5.49 6.30
C LEU A 137 -8.11 -6.41 5.93
N LEU A 138 -9.34 -6.07 6.34
CA LEU A 138 -10.55 -6.73 5.86
C LEU A 138 -10.67 -6.64 4.33
N MET A 139 -10.42 -5.45 3.75
CA MET A 139 -10.42 -5.31 2.29
C MET A 139 -9.37 -6.21 1.63
N VAL A 140 -8.16 -6.27 2.19
CA VAL A 140 -7.09 -7.17 1.71
C VAL A 140 -7.54 -8.64 1.71
N ILE A 141 -8.21 -9.09 2.78
CA ILE A 141 -8.73 -10.46 2.89
C ILE A 141 -9.72 -10.77 1.75
N GLY A 142 -10.64 -9.84 1.49
CA GLY A 142 -11.65 -10.01 0.43
C GLY A 142 -11.05 -10.04 -0.96
N GLU A 143 -10.11 -9.14 -1.27
CA GLU A 143 -9.47 -9.07 -2.60
C GLU A 143 -8.56 -10.28 -2.88
N LEU A 144 -7.94 -10.85 -1.86
CA LEU A 144 -7.03 -12.01 -2.01
C LEU A 144 -7.69 -13.37 -1.74
N GLY A 145 -8.96 -13.39 -1.32
CA GLY A 145 -9.67 -14.64 -1.04
C GLY A 145 -9.03 -15.46 0.10
N LEU A 146 -8.61 -14.80 1.18
CA LEU A 146 -7.92 -15.43 2.32
C LEU A 146 -8.91 -16.18 3.24
N LYS A 147 -9.48 -17.28 2.75
CA LYS A 147 -10.51 -18.08 3.46
C LYS A 147 -10.07 -18.58 4.84
N GLU A 148 -8.77 -18.78 5.04
CA GLU A 148 -8.14 -19.16 6.31
C GLU A 148 -8.30 -18.12 7.43
N LEU A 149 -8.58 -16.85 7.08
CA LEU A 149 -8.81 -15.77 8.04
C LEU A 149 -10.30 -15.54 8.33
N ARG A 150 -11.19 -16.33 7.71
CA ARG A 150 -12.65 -16.21 7.89
C ARG A 150 -13.10 -16.12 9.35
N PRO A 151 -12.61 -16.94 10.31
CA PRO A 151 -13.05 -16.84 11.70
C PRO A 151 -12.81 -15.46 12.31
N MET A 152 -11.68 -14.82 11.98
CA MET A 152 -11.36 -13.47 12.47
C MET A 152 -12.23 -12.39 11.82
N VAL A 153 -12.68 -12.60 10.58
CA VAL A 153 -13.64 -11.70 9.93
C VAL A 153 -15.00 -11.79 10.61
N GLU A 154 -15.45 -13.00 10.95
CA GLU A 154 -16.73 -13.24 11.64
C GLU A 154 -16.80 -12.53 13.00
N GLU A 155 -15.69 -12.50 13.76
CA GLU A 155 -15.59 -11.76 15.02
C GLU A 155 -15.83 -10.25 14.88
N LEU A 156 -15.59 -9.68 13.69
CA LEU A 156 -15.71 -8.25 13.44
C LEU A 156 -17.10 -7.83 12.92
N VAL A 157 -17.97 -8.77 12.55
CA VAL A 157 -19.29 -8.50 11.92
C VAL A 157 -20.21 -7.63 12.78
N SER A 158 -20.08 -7.72 14.10
CA SER A 158 -20.89 -6.96 15.07
C SER A 158 -20.25 -5.66 15.53
N VAL A 159 -19.09 -5.27 14.98
CA VAL A 159 -18.38 -4.06 15.39
C VAL A 159 -18.96 -2.83 14.69
N GLU A 160 -19.52 -1.91 15.47
CA GLU A 160 -20.15 -0.68 14.98
C GLU A 160 -19.17 0.49 14.79
N ASP A 161 -17.91 0.33 15.21
CA ASP A 161 -16.89 1.37 15.07
C ASP A 161 -16.73 1.79 13.61
N LYS A 162 -16.93 3.08 13.36
CA LYS A 162 -16.77 3.67 12.03
C LYS A 162 -15.29 3.85 11.70
N VAL A 163 -14.91 3.37 10.53
CA VAL A 163 -13.57 3.53 9.96
C VAL A 163 -13.54 4.61 8.90
N ILE A 164 -12.36 5.18 8.69
CA ILE A 164 -12.09 6.12 7.60
C ILE A 164 -10.96 5.52 6.77
N LEU A 165 -11.32 4.93 5.63
CA LEU A 165 -10.35 4.42 4.69
C LEU A 165 -10.11 5.42 3.56
N PRO A 166 -8.90 5.50 2.99
CA PRO A 166 -8.57 6.40 1.88
C PRO A 166 -9.11 5.91 0.52
N PHE A 167 -10.21 5.15 0.51
CA PHE A 167 -10.83 4.58 -0.68
C PHE A 167 -12.20 5.20 -0.94
N GLU A 168 -12.60 5.25 -2.20
CA GLU A 168 -13.93 5.71 -2.59
C GLU A 168 -15.03 4.89 -1.89
N GLY A 169 -16.04 5.57 -1.34
CA GLY A 169 -17.19 4.94 -0.69
C GLY A 169 -16.95 4.31 0.69
N LYS A 170 -15.73 4.37 1.25
CA LYS A 170 -15.36 3.73 2.53
C LYS A 170 -15.04 4.72 3.66
N LYS A 171 -15.64 5.91 3.62
CA LYS A 171 -15.55 6.90 4.70
C LYS A 171 -16.74 6.74 5.64
N TRP A 172 -16.47 6.66 6.95
CA TRP A 172 -17.50 6.55 8.00
C TRP A 172 -18.37 5.28 7.92
N VAL A 173 -17.79 4.19 7.46
CA VAL A 173 -18.46 2.88 7.34
C VAL A 173 -18.18 2.06 8.60
N PRO A 174 -19.19 1.39 9.21
CA PRO A 174 -18.96 0.47 10.31
C PRO A 174 -18.02 -0.67 9.90
N LEU A 175 -17.09 -1.04 10.77
CA LEU A 175 -16.15 -2.14 10.52
C LEU A 175 -16.89 -3.46 10.23
N GLY A 176 -17.99 -3.72 10.94
CA GLY A 176 -18.83 -4.89 10.74
C GLY A 176 -19.49 -4.97 9.37
N ASP A 177 -19.81 -3.83 8.74
CA ASP A 177 -20.37 -3.83 7.39
C ASP A 177 -19.31 -4.18 6.34
N ILE A 178 -18.06 -3.75 6.56
CA ILE A 178 -16.92 -4.19 5.74
C ILE A 178 -16.70 -5.70 5.94
N ALA A 179 -16.78 -6.21 7.17
CA ALA A 179 -16.62 -7.63 7.45
C ALA A 179 -17.68 -8.48 6.75
N LYS A 180 -18.95 -8.04 6.72
CA LYS A 180 -20.04 -8.72 5.99
C LYS A 180 -19.75 -8.81 4.49
N GLU A 181 -19.38 -7.69 3.85
CA GLU A 181 -19.02 -7.68 2.42
C GLU A 181 -17.85 -8.64 2.13
N VAL A 182 -16.86 -8.69 3.03
CA VAL A 182 -15.72 -9.61 2.89
C VAL A 182 -16.17 -11.06 3.01
N LEU A 183 -17.07 -11.41 3.93
CA LEU A 183 -17.61 -12.77 4.05
C LEU A 183 -18.38 -13.21 2.80
N GLU A 184 -19.10 -12.29 2.16
CA GLU A 184 -19.76 -12.55 0.86
C GLU A 184 -18.71 -12.89 -0.21
N LYS A 185 -17.59 -12.16 -0.28
CA LYS A 185 -16.48 -12.44 -1.20
C LYS A 185 -15.75 -13.76 -0.90
N LEU A 186 -15.72 -14.21 0.36
CA LEU A 186 -15.04 -15.44 0.79
C LEU A 186 -15.89 -16.71 0.63
N SER A 187 -17.19 -16.57 0.36
CA SER A 187 -18.11 -17.68 0.16
C SER A 187 -17.76 -18.45 -1.13
#